data_AF-G4TD54-F1
#
_entry.id   AF-G4TD54-F1
#
_cell.length_a   1.000
_cell.length_b   1.000
_cell.length_c   1.000
_cell.angle_alpha   90.00
_cell.angle_beta   90.00
_cell.angle_gamma   90.00
#
_symmetry.space_group_name_H-M   'P 1'
#
loop_
_entity.id
_entity.type
_entity.pdbx_description
1 polymer ?
#
loop_
_entity_poly.entity_id
_entity_poly.type
_entity_poly.pdbx_seq_one_letter_code
_entity_poly.pdbx_strand_id
1 'polypeptide(L)'
;MNKDDFVIPLNLDIGASKLSPEDASKPCVYLCGNSLGLLPKRTKQLISEELDVWGKRAVEGHFDHPHDRNWKDITDHVNPLLASLVGADPVEVACMGTLTANLHLMMNSFYKPTKDRYKIICEARAFPSDQYAFASQAQSHGFEPKSAIIEVWPRSGEFTLRESDILDTIRQHGKETALVLFSGVQYYTGQWFPMRKITEAGHDMASPPPIDRTFPVPPATISLLVE
;
A
#
# COMPACT_ATOMS: atom_id res chain seq x y z
N MET A 1 -1.45 15.66 -16.39
CA MET A 1 0.00 15.90 -16.22
C MET A 1 0.64 15.97 -17.59
N ASN A 2 1.49 16.97 -17.85
CA ASN A 2 2.20 17.07 -19.12
C ASN A 2 3.55 16.36 -19.01
N LYS A 3 3.98 15.68 -20.07
CA LYS A 3 5.32 15.06 -20.19
C LYS A 3 6.43 16.08 -19.89
N ASP A 4 6.21 17.34 -20.25
CA ASP A 4 7.16 18.43 -20.04
C ASP A 4 7.39 18.79 -18.57
N ASP A 5 6.55 18.29 -17.65
CA ASP A 5 6.69 18.54 -16.20
C ASP A 5 7.76 17.64 -15.55
N PHE A 6 8.30 16.66 -16.30
CA PHE A 6 9.19 15.62 -15.79
C PHE A 6 10.59 15.67 -16.40
N VAL A 7 11.57 15.22 -15.62
CA VAL A 7 12.91 14.92 -16.13
C VAL A 7 12.89 13.53 -16.76
N ILE A 8 13.13 13.45 -18.06
CA ILE A 8 13.19 12.19 -18.80
C ILE A 8 14.66 11.84 -19.03
N PRO A 9 15.14 10.68 -18.57
CA PRO A 9 16.52 10.26 -18.82
C PRO A 9 16.83 10.17 -20.30
N LEU A 10 18.07 10.49 -20.68
CA LEU A 10 18.56 10.17 -22.02
C LEU A 10 18.88 8.68 -22.12
N ASN A 11 18.85 8.15 -23.35
CA ASN A 11 19.23 6.77 -23.59
C ASN A 11 20.64 6.44 -23.05
N LEU A 12 21.60 7.38 -23.19
CA LEU A 12 22.96 7.18 -22.67
C LEU A 12 22.99 7.11 -21.13
N ASP A 13 22.17 7.92 -20.44
CA ASP A 13 22.19 8.03 -18.97
C ASP A 13 21.69 6.75 -18.30
N ILE A 14 20.82 6.00 -18.98
CA ILE A 14 20.32 4.70 -18.54
C ILE A 14 21.19 3.52 -19.02
N GLY A 15 22.33 3.80 -19.66
CA GLY A 15 23.27 2.79 -20.12
C GLY A 15 22.85 2.05 -21.40
N ALA A 16 21.99 2.62 -22.24
CA ALA A 16 21.63 2.01 -23.51
C ALA A 16 22.84 1.96 -24.45
N SER A 17 23.21 0.75 -24.90
CA SER A 17 24.47 0.50 -25.63
C SER A 17 24.29 0.09 -27.10
N LYS A 18 23.05 -0.15 -27.54
CA LYS A 18 22.72 -0.63 -28.90
C LYS A 18 22.03 0.45 -29.75
N LEU A 19 22.54 1.68 -29.66
CA LEU A 19 21.97 2.84 -30.34
C LEU A 19 23.03 3.56 -31.18
N SER A 20 22.58 4.27 -32.22
CA SER A 20 23.45 5.20 -32.92
C SER A 20 23.88 6.34 -31.98
N PRO A 21 25.02 7.02 -32.22
CA PRO A 21 25.42 8.18 -31.42
C PRO A 21 24.34 9.28 -31.36
N GLU A 22 23.59 9.47 -32.44
CA GLU A 22 22.48 10.42 -32.49
C GLU A 22 21.35 9.99 -31.53
N ASP A 23 20.96 8.72 -31.57
CA ASP A 23 19.87 8.19 -30.74
C ASP A 23 20.24 8.07 -29.26
N ALA A 24 21.53 7.89 -28.94
CA ALA A 24 22.02 7.86 -27.56
C ALA A 24 21.72 9.16 -26.79
N SER A 25 21.70 10.30 -27.49
CA SER A 25 21.39 11.62 -26.92
C SER A 25 19.89 11.95 -26.83
N LYS A 26 19.01 11.07 -27.35
CA LYS A 26 17.56 11.27 -27.31
C LYS A 26 16.98 10.78 -25.97
N PRO A 27 15.85 11.36 -25.51
CA PRO A 27 15.12 10.85 -24.34
C PRO A 27 14.74 9.39 -24.52
N CYS A 28 14.83 8.61 -23.43
CA CYS A 28 14.45 7.21 -23.47
C CYS A 28 12.92 7.03 -23.53
N VAL A 29 12.50 5.86 -24.01
CA VAL A 29 11.12 5.40 -23.88
C VAL A 29 10.97 4.76 -22.49
N TYR A 30 10.42 5.51 -21.54
CA TYR A 30 10.31 5.07 -20.15
C TYR A 30 8.99 4.35 -19.88
N LEU A 31 9.06 3.03 -19.66
CA LEU A 31 7.90 2.16 -19.42
C LEU A 31 7.89 1.53 -18.01
N CYS A 32 8.71 2.05 -17.08
CA CYS A 32 8.88 1.49 -15.74
C CYS A 32 8.28 2.39 -14.63
N GLY A 33 7.36 3.28 -15.00
CA GLY A 33 6.75 4.24 -14.07
C GLY A 33 5.95 3.62 -12.93
N ASN A 34 5.50 2.37 -13.09
CA ASN A 34 4.84 1.59 -12.06
C ASN A 34 5.79 1.12 -10.95
N SER A 35 7.10 1.10 -11.19
CA SER A 35 8.10 0.76 -10.17
C SER A 35 8.73 2.02 -9.59
N LEU A 36 9.14 2.96 -10.46
CA LEU A 36 9.69 4.25 -10.03
C LEU A 36 9.19 5.34 -10.97
N GLY A 37 8.46 6.31 -10.44
CA GLY A 37 8.00 7.46 -11.21
C GLY A 37 9.16 8.34 -11.68
N LEU A 38 9.01 8.98 -12.85
CA LEU A 38 9.94 10.02 -13.30
C LEU A 38 9.95 11.19 -12.31
N LEU A 39 11.11 11.83 -12.14
CA LEU A 39 11.28 12.99 -11.26
C LEU A 39 10.51 14.20 -11.81
N PRO A 40 9.52 14.76 -11.09
CA PRO A 40 8.94 16.05 -11.45
C PRO A 40 9.99 17.16 -11.35
N LYS A 41 10.07 18.04 -12.35
CA LYS A 41 11.06 19.13 -12.38
C LYS A 41 10.96 20.06 -11.17
N ARG A 42 9.74 20.28 -10.67
CA ARG A 42 9.47 21.12 -9.50
C ARG A 42 10.06 20.55 -8.20
N THR A 43 10.25 19.23 -8.10
CA THR A 43 10.73 18.58 -6.87
C THR A 43 12.10 19.12 -6.44
N LYS A 44 13.02 19.33 -7.38
CA LYS A 44 14.35 19.88 -7.06
C LYS A 44 14.26 21.26 -6.41
N GLN A 45 13.39 22.12 -6.95
CA GLN A 45 13.17 23.45 -6.42
C GLN A 45 12.59 23.37 -5.00
N LEU A 46 11.51 22.62 -4.80
CA LEU A 46 10.83 22.53 -3.49
C LEU A 46 11.75 21.99 -2.40
N ILE A 47 12.54 20.95 -2.69
CA ILE A 47 13.51 20.41 -1.73
C ILE A 47 14.60 21.45 -1.40
N SER A 48 15.10 22.17 -2.40
CA SER A 48 16.12 23.20 -2.17
C SER A 48 15.59 24.34 -1.29
N GLU A 49 14.32 24.74 -1.48
CA GLU A 49 13.65 25.72 -0.63
C GLU A 49 13.57 25.24 0.83
N GLU A 50 13.21 23.98 1.08
CA GLU A 50 13.16 23.43 2.45
C GLU A 50 14.56 23.40 3.10
N LEU A 51 15.60 23.03 2.35
CA LEU A 51 16.98 23.03 2.83
C LEU A 51 17.47 24.44 3.17
N ASP A 52 17.15 25.42 2.33
CA ASP A 52 17.46 26.83 2.55
C ASP A 52 16.75 27.37 3.80
N VAL A 53 15.47 27.02 3.99
CA VAL A 53 14.72 27.41 5.18
C VAL A 53 15.31 26.77 6.41
N TRP A 54 15.65 25.48 6.37
CA TRP A 54 16.29 24.81 7.49
C TRP A 54 17.62 25.47 7.87
N GLY A 55 18.48 25.77 6.89
CA GLY A 55 19.75 26.44 7.14
C GLY A 55 19.61 27.86 7.71
N LYS A 56 18.56 28.60 7.34
CA LYS A 56 18.37 30.01 7.75
C LYS A 56 17.54 30.19 9.03
N ARG A 57 16.55 29.31 9.26
CA ARG A 57 15.54 29.46 10.32
C ARG A 57 15.63 28.39 11.40
N ALA A 58 16.27 27.25 11.12
CA ALA A 58 16.33 26.12 12.05
C ALA A 58 14.94 25.79 12.62
N VAL A 59 14.81 25.76 13.95
CA VAL A 59 13.53 25.45 14.65
C VAL A 59 12.40 26.42 14.30
N GLU A 60 12.70 27.67 13.93
CA GLU A 60 11.69 28.67 13.57
C GLU A 60 10.93 28.28 12.29
N GLY A 61 11.50 27.41 11.44
CA GLY A 61 10.82 26.86 10.26
C GLY A 61 9.54 26.06 10.60
N HIS A 62 9.40 25.61 11.85
CA HIS A 62 8.15 24.99 12.31
C HIS A 62 6.97 25.97 12.36
N PHE A 63 7.21 27.27 12.54
CA PHE A 63 6.19 28.26 12.87
C PHE A 63 6.15 29.48 11.95
N ASP A 64 7.29 29.86 11.35
CA ASP A 64 7.44 30.99 10.44
C ASP A 64 8.22 30.58 9.18
N HIS A 65 7.53 29.82 8.32
CA HIS A 65 8.06 29.36 7.05
C HIS A 65 7.80 30.41 5.94
N PRO A 66 8.83 30.89 5.22
CA PRO A 66 8.70 32.00 4.25
C PRO A 66 7.87 31.67 3.00
N HIS A 67 7.56 30.38 2.80
CA HIS A 67 6.69 29.90 1.72
C HIS A 67 5.31 29.44 2.20
N ASP A 68 4.90 29.83 3.41
CA ASP A 68 3.60 29.44 4.00
C ASP A 68 3.43 27.91 4.07
N ARG A 69 4.49 27.23 4.54
CA ARG A 69 4.60 25.77 4.68
C ARG A 69 5.19 25.41 6.05
N ASN A 70 4.57 25.92 7.10
CA ASN A 70 5.01 25.66 8.47
C ASN A 70 5.11 24.16 8.72
N TRP A 71 6.30 23.68 9.13
CA TRP A 71 6.51 22.23 9.24
C TRP A 71 5.61 21.58 10.29
N LYS A 72 5.21 22.32 11.31
CA LYS A 72 4.29 21.83 12.35
C LYS A 72 2.94 21.39 11.78
N ASP A 73 2.44 22.13 10.78
CA ASP A 73 1.07 21.99 10.28
C ASP A 73 1.07 21.36 8.86
N ILE A 74 2.21 20.82 8.41
CA ILE A 74 2.38 20.32 7.03
C ILE A 74 1.37 19.22 6.66
N THR A 75 0.97 18.39 7.63
CA THR A 75 -0.01 17.32 7.42
C THR A 75 -1.40 17.86 7.09
N ASP A 76 -1.74 19.06 7.57
CA ASP A 76 -3.04 19.68 7.30
C ASP A 76 -3.16 20.12 5.83
N HIS A 77 -2.02 20.32 5.16
CA HIS A 77 -1.96 20.59 3.72
C HIS A 77 -1.91 19.30 2.88
N VAL A 78 -1.23 18.26 3.37
CA VAL A 78 -0.97 17.02 2.61
C VAL A 78 -2.12 16.03 2.69
N ASN A 79 -2.68 15.81 3.88
CA ASN A 79 -3.72 14.80 4.10
C ASN A 79 -4.97 15.03 3.24
N PRO A 80 -5.50 16.25 3.06
CA PRO A 80 -6.66 16.48 2.18
C PRO A 80 -6.39 16.09 0.72
N LEU A 81 -5.17 16.30 0.22
CA LEU A 81 -4.79 15.93 -1.15
C LEU A 81 -4.75 14.41 -1.31
N LEU A 82 -4.17 13.70 -0.35
CA LEU A 82 -4.12 12.24 -0.36
C LEU A 82 -5.52 11.63 -0.17
N ALA A 83 -6.35 12.21 0.69
CA ALA A 83 -7.74 11.80 0.90
C ALA A 83 -8.56 11.88 -0.39
N SER A 84 -8.43 12.98 -1.15
CA SER A 84 -9.05 13.09 -2.47
C SER A 84 -8.52 12.05 -3.47
N LEU A 85 -7.25 11.64 -3.38
CA LEU A 85 -6.65 10.67 -4.28
C LEU A 85 -7.19 9.24 -4.03
N VAL A 86 -7.38 8.87 -2.76
CA VAL A 86 -7.86 7.54 -2.37
C VAL A 86 -9.37 7.46 -2.18
N GLY A 87 -10.08 8.60 -2.25
CA GLY A 87 -11.52 8.67 -2.07
C GLY A 87 -11.98 8.50 -0.62
N ALA A 88 -11.24 9.04 0.35
CA ALA A 88 -11.52 8.99 1.78
C ALA A 88 -11.73 10.39 2.37
N ASP A 89 -12.20 10.47 3.62
CA ASP A 89 -12.23 11.75 4.35
C ASP A 89 -10.81 12.12 4.84
N PRO A 90 -10.46 13.43 4.94
CA PRO A 90 -9.13 13.86 5.39
C PRO A 90 -8.70 13.32 6.76
N VAL A 91 -9.67 13.05 7.65
CA VAL A 91 -9.42 12.50 8.99
C VAL A 91 -9.12 10.99 8.97
N GLU A 92 -9.33 10.31 7.85
CA GLU A 92 -9.10 8.87 7.65
C GLU A 92 -7.74 8.59 7.00
N VAL A 93 -6.98 9.62 6.62
CA VAL A 93 -5.71 9.48 5.89
C VAL A 93 -4.56 10.14 6.65
N ALA A 94 -3.42 9.45 6.68
CA ALA A 94 -2.19 9.98 7.26
C ALA A 94 -0.99 9.74 6.31
N CYS A 95 -0.27 10.82 5.97
CA CYS A 95 1.01 10.73 5.29
C CYS A 95 2.16 10.48 6.30
N MET A 96 2.64 9.24 6.40
CA MET A 96 3.71 8.90 7.34
C MET A 96 4.53 7.70 6.90
N GLY A 97 5.71 7.53 7.51
CA GLY A 97 6.49 6.30 7.48
C GLY A 97 6.81 5.77 6.08
N THR A 98 6.86 4.44 5.97
CA THR A 98 6.99 3.70 4.71
C THR A 98 5.82 2.73 4.60
N LEU A 99 5.57 2.21 3.39
CA LEU A 99 4.44 1.30 3.13
C LEU A 99 4.39 0.11 4.11
N THR A 100 5.46 -0.69 4.18
CA THR A 100 5.52 -1.87 5.05
C THR A 100 5.49 -1.52 6.54
N ALA A 101 6.09 -0.38 6.93
CA ALA A 101 6.02 0.07 8.32
C ALA A 101 4.58 0.45 8.72
N ASN A 102 3.85 1.14 7.83
CA ASN A 102 2.45 1.48 8.05
C ASN A 102 1.58 0.23 8.07
N LEU A 103 1.83 -0.76 7.22
CA LEU A 103 1.16 -2.07 7.27
C LEU A 103 1.35 -2.72 8.64
N HIS A 104 2.57 -2.74 9.17
CA HIS A 104 2.83 -3.25 10.52
C HIS A 104 2.05 -2.50 11.60
N LEU A 105 1.99 -1.16 11.53
CA LEU A 105 1.22 -0.35 12.48
C LEU A 105 -0.29 -0.65 12.40
N MET A 106 -0.82 -0.82 11.19
CA MET A 106 -2.20 -1.24 10.98
C MET A 106 -2.43 -2.64 11.54
N MET A 107 -1.58 -3.61 11.23
CA MET A 107 -1.70 -4.98 11.75
C MET A 107 -1.58 -5.03 13.27
N ASN A 108 -0.69 -4.27 13.89
CA ASN A 108 -0.61 -4.18 15.35
C ASN A 108 -1.94 -3.72 15.98
N SER A 109 -2.70 -2.89 15.27
CA SER A 109 -3.99 -2.36 15.72
C SER A 109 -5.16 -3.29 15.41
N PHE A 110 -5.16 -3.95 14.26
CA PHE A 110 -6.31 -4.69 13.73
C PHE A 110 -6.17 -6.22 13.76
N TYR A 111 -4.95 -6.76 13.69
CA TYR A 111 -4.69 -8.19 13.86
C TYR A 111 -4.75 -8.54 15.36
N LYS A 112 -5.94 -8.94 15.82
CA LYS A 112 -6.17 -9.39 17.20
C LYS A 112 -6.52 -10.89 17.20
N PRO A 113 -5.54 -11.78 16.91
CA PRO A 113 -5.82 -13.19 16.74
C PRO A 113 -6.23 -13.85 18.06
N THR A 114 -7.10 -14.86 17.97
CA THR A 114 -7.44 -15.78 19.06
C THR A 114 -7.06 -17.20 18.67
N LYS A 115 -7.20 -18.17 19.59
CA LYS A 115 -6.92 -19.58 19.28
C LYS A 115 -7.74 -20.12 18.10
N ASP A 116 -8.99 -19.66 17.97
CA ASP A 116 -9.91 -20.12 16.94
C ASP A 116 -9.93 -19.21 15.70
N ARG A 117 -9.46 -17.96 15.82
CA ARG A 117 -9.52 -16.95 14.76
C ARG A 117 -8.21 -16.18 14.66
N TYR A 118 -7.26 -16.71 13.88
CA TYR A 118 -5.91 -16.17 13.74
C TYR A 118 -5.42 -16.09 12.30
N LYS A 119 -6.18 -16.61 11.32
CA LYS A 119 -5.69 -16.71 9.96
C LYS A 119 -5.71 -15.36 9.23
N ILE A 120 -4.78 -15.19 8.31
CA ILE A 120 -4.67 -14.06 7.38
C ILE A 120 -4.86 -14.62 5.98
N ILE A 121 -5.86 -14.15 5.24
CA ILE A 121 -6.07 -14.53 3.83
C ILE A 121 -5.45 -13.47 2.93
N CYS A 122 -4.61 -13.88 1.98
CA CYS A 122 -4.00 -13.02 0.96
C CYS A 122 -3.87 -13.72 -0.40
N GLU A 123 -3.48 -12.98 -1.45
CA GLU A 123 -3.08 -13.57 -2.72
C GLU A 123 -1.75 -14.34 -2.58
N ALA A 124 -1.64 -15.44 -3.32
CA ALA A 124 -0.35 -16.12 -3.45
C ALA A 124 0.66 -15.22 -4.15
N ARG A 125 1.91 -15.25 -3.67
CA ARG A 125 2.98 -14.38 -4.17
C ARG A 125 2.60 -12.90 -4.09
N ALA A 126 1.96 -12.51 -2.99
CA ALA A 126 1.94 -11.11 -2.55
C ALA A 126 3.37 -10.54 -2.55
N PHE A 127 3.48 -9.22 -2.57
CA PHE A 127 4.79 -8.57 -2.60
C PHE A 127 5.67 -9.05 -1.43
N PRO A 128 6.98 -9.30 -1.62
CA PRO A 128 7.78 -9.99 -0.60
C PRO A 128 7.76 -9.33 0.79
N SER A 129 7.74 -7.98 0.87
CA SER A 129 7.66 -7.31 2.17
C SER A 129 6.37 -7.57 2.91
N ASP A 130 5.27 -7.76 2.20
CA ASP A 130 3.95 -8.01 2.75
C ASP A 130 3.88 -9.43 3.31
N GLN A 131 4.42 -10.40 2.57
CA GLN A 131 4.58 -11.77 3.06
C GLN A 131 5.41 -11.82 4.35
N TYR A 132 6.50 -11.05 4.42
CA TYR A 132 7.31 -10.94 5.65
C TYR A 132 6.55 -10.24 6.78
N ALA A 133 5.73 -9.23 6.47
CA ALA A 133 4.90 -8.56 7.46
C ALA A 133 3.86 -9.51 8.06
N PHE A 134 3.18 -10.31 7.23
CA PHE A 134 2.20 -11.30 7.67
C PHE A 134 2.84 -12.39 8.53
N ALA A 135 3.97 -12.93 8.07
CA ALA A 135 4.69 -14.00 8.78
C ALA A 135 5.20 -13.53 10.15
N SER A 136 5.83 -12.35 10.20
CA SER A 136 6.36 -11.81 11.46
C SER A 136 5.24 -11.41 12.43
N GLN A 137 4.09 -10.93 11.95
CA GLN A 137 2.92 -10.65 12.78
C GLN A 137 2.30 -11.94 13.35
N ALA A 138 2.17 -12.99 12.55
CA ALA A 138 1.72 -14.30 13.02
C ALA A 138 2.66 -14.88 14.10
N GLN A 139 3.98 -14.86 13.83
CA GLN A 139 5.00 -15.34 14.77
C GLN A 139 5.00 -14.54 16.08
N SER A 140 4.86 -13.21 16.01
CA SER A 140 4.81 -12.34 17.19
C SER A 140 3.62 -12.64 18.09
N HIS A 141 2.56 -13.26 17.54
CA HIS A 141 1.38 -13.70 18.28
C HIS A 141 1.40 -15.22 18.59
N GLY A 142 2.51 -15.92 18.35
CA GLY A 142 2.69 -17.33 18.69
C GLY A 142 2.10 -18.32 17.68
N PHE A 143 1.81 -17.89 16.45
CA PHE A 143 1.32 -18.76 15.38
C PHE A 143 2.40 -19.06 14.35
N GLU A 144 2.41 -20.30 13.85
CA GLU A 144 3.28 -20.70 12.74
C GLU A 144 2.77 -20.09 11.42
N PRO A 145 3.61 -19.33 10.66
CA PRO A 145 3.17 -18.66 9.43
C PRO A 145 2.49 -19.59 8.43
N LYS A 146 3.00 -20.83 8.30
CA LYS A 146 2.45 -21.83 7.38
C LYS A 146 1.01 -22.24 7.70
N SER A 147 0.56 -22.14 8.95
CA SER A 147 -0.82 -22.43 9.35
C SER A 147 -1.68 -21.18 9.52
N ALA A 148 -1.05 -20.03 9.76
CA ALA A 148 -1.73 -18.74 9.92
C ALA A 148 -2.03 -18.05 8.59
N ILE A 149 -1.22 -18.26 7.55
CA ILE A 149 -1.38 -17.56 6.26
C ILE A 149 -2.06 -18.49 5.27
N ILE A 150 -3.20 -18.05 4.74
CA ILE A 150 -3.91 -18.72 3.64
C ILE A 150 -3.64 -17.91 2.37
N GLU A 151 -2.83 -18.49 1.49
CA GLU A 151 -2.58 -17.94 0.16
C GLU A 151 -3.59 -18.47 -0.85
N VAL A 152 -4.28 -17.57 -1.56
CA VAL A 152 -5.13 -17.94 -2.70
C VAL A 152 -4.26 -18.09 -3.94
N TRP A 153 -4.14 -19.32 -4.44
CA TRP A 153 -3.33 -19.64 -5.61
C TRP A 153 -4.16 -19.63 -6.90
N PRO A 154 -3.59 -19.19 -8.04
CA PRO A 154 -4.24 -19.36 -9.33
C PRO A 154 -4.37 -20.84 -9.64
N ARG A 155 -5.39 -21.21 -10.43
CA ARG A 155 -5.57 -22.59 -10.89
C ARG A 155 -4.41 -23.01 -11.77
N SER A 156 -4.21 -24.32 -11.90
CA SER A 156 -3.15 -24.87 -12.77
C SER A 156 -3.29 -24.34 -14.20
N GLY A 157 -2.22 -23.72 -14.72
CA GLY A 157 -2.19 -23.09 -16.04
C GLY A 157 -2.68 -21.63 -16.09
N GLU A 158 -3.11 -21.06 -14.96
CA GLU A 158 -3.52 -19.66 -14.86
C GLU A 158 -2.44 -18.83 -14.14
N PHE A 159 -2.39 -17.54 -14.47
CA PHE A 159 -1.47 -16.58 -13.85
C PHE A 159 -2.18 -15.64 -12.89
N THR A 160 -3.50 -15.45 -13.06
CA THR A 160 -4.34 -14.56 -12.26
C THR A 160 -5.36 -15.35 -11.46
N LEU A 161 -5.85 -14.75 -10.37
CA LEU A 161 -6.88 -15.37 -9.53
C LEU A 161 -8.26 -15.14 -10.12
N ARG A 162 -9.11 -16.16 -10.05
CA ARG A 162 -10.53 -15.97 -10.34
C ARG A 162 -11.21 -15.38 -9.11
N GLU A 163 -12.10 -14.42 -9.32
CA GLU A 163 -12.89 -13.82 -8.25
C GLU A 163 -13.62 -14.90 -7.41
N SER A 164 -14.19 -15.92 -8.05
CA SER A 164 -14.85 -17.03 -7.36
C SER A 164 -13.94 -17.72 -6.35
N ASP A 165 -12.69 -17.96 -6.71
CA ASP A 165 -11.76 -18.71 -5.86
C ASP A 165 -11.36 -17.88 -4.63
N ILE A 166 -11.27 -16.55 -4.79
CA ILE A 166 -11.03 -15.62 -3.68
C ILE A 166 -12.24 -15.65 -2.72
N LEU A 167 -13.45 -15.48 -3.25
CA LEU A 167 -14.67 -15.43 -2.45
C LEU A 167 -14.95 -16.77 -1.75
N ASP A 168 -14.74 -17.89 -2.43
CA ASP A 168 -14.90 -19.23 -1.87
C ASP A 168 -13.89 -19.48 -0.75
N THR A 169 -12.62 -19.05 -0.92
CA THR A 169 -11.61 -19.15 0.15
C THR A 169 -12.03 -18.36 1.39
N ILE A 170 -12.52 -17.12 1.20
CA ILE A 170 -13.00 -16.28 2.31
C ILE A 170 -14.16 -16.95 3.05
N ARG A 171 -15.13 -17.52 2.33
CA ARG A 171 -16.27 -18.23 2.95
C ARG A 171 -15.84 -19.50 3.67
N GLN A 172 -14.95 -20.27 3.06
CA GLN A 172 -14.46 -21.53 3.60
C GLN A 172 -13.71 -21.33 4.93
N HIS A 173 -12.89 -20.28 5.03
CA HIS A 173 -12.02 -20.04 6.18
C HIS A 173 -12.48 -18.90 7.10
N GLY A 174 -13.56 -18.21 6.78
CA GLY A 174 -13.91 -16.93 7.42
C GLY A 174 -14.07 -16.99 8.94
N LYS A 175 -14.51 -18.13 9.51
CA LYS A 175 -14.60 -18.31 10.98
C LYS A 175 -13.23 -18.31 11.66
N GLU A 176 -12.19 -18.75 10.95
CA GLU A 176 -10.81 -18.83 11.43
C GLU A 176 -9.99 -17.58 11.05
N THR A 177 -10.51 -16.73 10.17
CA THR A 177 -9.80 -15.58 9.60
C THR A 177 -9.95 -14.33 10.46
N ALA A 178 -8.83 -13.79 10.93
CA ALA A 178 -8.76 -12.51 11.61
C ALA A 178 -8.67 -11.33 10.63
N LEU A 179 -7.90 -11.46 9.54
CA LEU A 179 -7.70 -10.42 8.53
C LEU A 179 -7.80 -10.97 7.10
N VAL A 180 -8.33 -10.17 6.19
CA VAL A 180 -8.22 -10.36 4.75
C VAL A 180 -7.38 -9.21 4.21
N LEU A 181 -6.20 -9.54 3.67
CA LEU A 181 -5.19 -8.58 3.20
C LEU A 181 -4.85 -8.92 1.76
N PHE A 182 -5.29 -8.08 0.83
CA PHE A 182 -5.00 -8.21 -0.59
C PHE A 182 -4.38 -6.91 -1.10
N SER A 183 -3.51 -7.00 -2.10
CA SER A 183 -3.16 -5.84 -2.93
C SER A 183 -4.39 -5.31 -3.68
N GLY A 184 -4.37 -4.03 -4.05
CA GLY A 184 -5.33 -3.49 -5.03
C GLY A 184 -5.02 -3.99 -6.44
N VAL A 185 -3.75 -3.91 -6.83
CA VAL A 185 -3.19 -4.46 -8.06
C VAL A 185 -2.03 -5.38 -7.74
N GLN A 186 -2.03 -6.60 -8.27
CA GLN A 186 -0.92 -7.51 -8.06
C GLN A 186 0.30 -7.06 -8.89
N TYR A 187 1.43 -6.77 -8.20
CA TYR A 187 2.60 -6.09 -8.77
C TYR A 187 3.25 -6.77 -10.01
N TYR A 188 3.12 -8.09 -10.13
CA TYR A 188 3.75 -8.87 -11.21
C TYR A 188 2.80 -9.12 -12.38
N THR A 189 1.55 -9.49 -12.09
CA THR A 189 0.55 -9.86 -13.10
C THR A 189 -0.24 -8.66 -13.62
N GLY A 190 -0.23 -7.53 -12.88
CA GLY A 190 -1.07 -6.37 -13.16
C GLY A 190 -2.56 -6.62 -12.90
N GLN A 191 -2.92 -7.71 -12.22
CA GLN A 191 -4.32 -8.02 -11.93
C GLN A 191 -4.92 -7.01 -10.96
N TRP A 192 -5.97 -6.32 -11.39
CA TRP A 192 -6.83 -5.51 -10.53
C TRP A 192 -7.83 -6.40 -9.79
N PHE A 193 -7.77 -6.41 -8.46
CA PHE A 193 -8.66 -7.24 -7.66
C PHE A 193 -10.04 -6.58 -7.42
N PRO A 194 -11.12 -7.38 -7.28
CA PRO A 194 -12.46 -6.88 -7.01
C PRO A 194 -12.62 -6.47 -5.53
N MET A 195 -11.89 -5.42 -5.14
CA MET A 195 -11.75 -4.89 -3.78
C MET A 195 -13.08 -4.79 -3.02
N ARG A 196 -14.13 -4.25 -3.65
CA ARG A 196 -15.45 -4.12 -3.05
C ARG A 196 -16.05 -5.47 -2.64
N LYS A 197 -16.02 -6.46 -3.53
CA LYS A 197 -16.61 -7.79 -3.27
C LYS A 197 -15.81 -8.58 -2.24
N ILE A 198 -14.49 -8.46 -2.27
CA ILE A 198 -13.60 -9.03 -1.26
C ILE A 198 -13.91 -8.41 0.11
N THR A 199 -14.12 -7.09 0.14
CA THR A 199 -14.48 -6.35 1.36
C THR A 199 -15.83 -6.81 1.93
N GLU A 200 -16.86 -6.88 1.08
CA GLU A 200 -18.19 -7.35 1.45
C GLU A 200 -18.13 -8.79 2.01
N ALA A 201 -17.45 -9.71 1.31
CA ALA A 201 -17.32 -11.10 1.75
C ALA A 201 -16.57 -11.27 3.08
N GLY A 202 -15.52 -10.47 3.31
CA GLY A 202 -14.78 -10.50 4.58
C GLY A 202 -15.63 -10.01 5.75
N HIS A 203 -16.43 -8.95 5.56
CA HIS A 203 -17.33 -8.43 6.60
C HIS A 203 -18.48 -9.39 6.91
N ASP A 204 -19.05 -10.05 5.90
CA ASP A 204 -20.11 -11.06 6.09
C ASP A 204 -19.67 -12.19 7.01
N MET A 205 -18.41 -12.62 6.90
CA MET A 205 -17.85 -13.69 7.75
C MET A 205 -17.48 -13.22 9.16
N ALA A 206 -17.39 -11.92 9.38
CA ALA A 206 -17.00 -11.32 10.65
C ALA A 206 -18.17 -10.97 11.57
N SER A 207 -19.39 -10.91 11.03
CA SER A 207 -20.58 -10.63 11.80
C SER A 207 -20.98 -11.88 12.61
N PRO A 208 -21.09 -11.81 13.96
CA PRO A 208 -21.71 -12.89 14.70
C PRO A 208 -23.17 -13.06 14.25
N PRO A 209 -23.79 -14.26 14.38
CA PRO A 209 -25.23 -14.39 14.26
C PRO A 209 -25.91 -13.40 15.24
N PRO A 210 -27.15 -12.94 14.97
CA PRO A 210 -27.80 -11.87 15.73
C PRO A 210 -28.26 -12.37 17.11
N ILE A 211 -27.34 -12.67 18.02
CA ILE A 211 -27.62 -12.99 19.42
C ILE A 211 -26.51 -12.35 20.29
N ASP A 212 -26.94 -11.37 21.08
CA ASP A 212 -26.24 -10.73 22.20
C ASP A 212 -25.05 -9.80 21.88
N ARG A 213 -25.32 -8.49 21.90
CA ARG A 213 -24.37 -7.39 21.67
C ARG A 213 -23.65 -6.93 22.95
N THR A 214 -23.19 -7.85 23.80
CA THR A 214 -22.52 -7.48 25.06
C THR A 214 -21.01 -7.30 24.95
N PHE A 215 -20.36 -7.85 23.91
CA PHE A 215 -18.97 -7.57 23.58
C PHE A 215 -18.79 -7.47 22.06
N PRO A 216 -18.44 -6.30 21.49
CA PRO A 216 -18.13 -6.22 20.07
C PRO A 216 -16.85 -7.00 19.81
N VAL A 217 -16.97 -8.18 19.18
CA VAL A 217 -15.83 -8.75 18.44
C VAL A 217 -15.61 -7.80 17.27
N PRO A 218 -14.45 -7.13 17.15
CA PRO A 218 -14.21 -6.26 16.01
C PRO A 218 -14.31 -7.10 14.74
N PRO A 219 -15.02 -6.62 13.70
CA PRO A 219 -15.12 -7.37 12.45
C PRO A 219 -13.72 -7.67 11.89
N ALA A 220 -13.59 -8.70 11.03
CA ALA A 220 -12.40 -8.88 10.20
C ALA A 220 -12.10 -7.52 9.59
N THR A 221 -10.96 -6.96 9.97
CA THR A 221 -10.53 -5.70 9.36
C THR A 221 -9.93 -6.05 8.01
N ILE A 222 -10.36 -5.34 6.99
CA ILE A 222 -9.93 -5.52 5.63
C ILE A 222 -9.04 -4.33 5.34
N SER A 223 -7.74 -4.59 5.20
CA SER A 223 -6.80 -3.58 4.71
C SER A 223 -6.42 -4.00 3.30
N LEU A 224 -6.96 -3.28 2.33
CA LEU A 224 -6.50 -3.36 0.95
C LEU A 224 -5.35 -2.36 0.81
N LEU A 225 -4.15 -2.88 0.59
CA LEU A 225 -3.00 -2.04 0.32
C LEU A 225 -3.00 -1.67 -1.15
N VAL A 226 -2.96 -0.38 -1.43
CA VAL A 226 -2.71 0.13 -2.78
C VAL A 226 -1.19 0.09 -2.98
N GLU A 227 -0.72 -0.94 -3.69
CA GLU A 227 0.49 -0.85 -4.52
C GLU A 227 0.07 -0.52 -5.96
#